data_AF-A0A380LKQ4-F1
#
_entry.id   AF-A0A380LKQ4-F1
#
_cell.length_a   1.000
_cell.length_b   1.000
_cell.length_c   1.000
_cell.angle_alpha   90.00
_cell.angle_beta   90.00
_cell.angle_gamma   90.00
#
_symmetry.space_group_name_H-M   'P 1'
#
loop_
_entity.id
_entity.type
_entity.pdbx_description
1 polymer ?
#
loop_
_entity_poly.entity_id
_entity_poly.type
_entity_poly.pdbx_seq_one_letter_code
_entity_poly.pdbx_strand_id
1 'polypeptide(L)'
;MQSLSGNVNPDEITELYAPEFIAASPMGVMTGKNDIDFQKTLSYGYEQYRKMGTIGMHVCKIKVYPIDEYHSVAHVSWRASYQKSDKSRVDIDFEVHYLM
;
A
#
# COMPACT_ATOMS: atom_id res chain seq x y z
N MET A 1 4.14 11.50 7.32
CA MET A 1 4.64 10.26 6.70
C MET A 1 5.07 10.55 5.26
N GLN A 2 6.37 10.39 4.90
CA GLN A 2 6.89 10.72 3.56
C GLN A 2 7.04 9.51 2.61
N SER A 3 6.64 8.30 3.03
CA SER A 3 6.48 7.06 2.23
C SER A 3 7.29 7.01 0.91
N LEU A 4 6.65 7.07 -0.27
CA LEU A 4 7.34 6.97 -1.56
C LEU A 4 8.30 8.13 -1.88
N SER A 5 8.02 9.33 -1.36
CA SER A 5 8.77 10.56 -1.64
C SER A 5 9.98 10.79 -0.71
N GLY A 6 10.19 9.93 0.29
CA GLY A 6 11.23 10.11 1.29
C GLY A 6 11.58 8.81 2.01
N ASN A 7 12.15 8.92 3.21
CA ASN A 7 12.43 7.76 4.03
C ASN A 7 11.13 7.26 4.66
N VAL A 8 10.79 6.02 4.35
CA VAL A 8 9.72 5.27 5.00
C VAL A 8 10.18 4.96 6.42
N ASN A 9 9.38 5.30 7.43
CA ASN A 9 9.58 4.78 8.77
C ASN A 9 8.84 3.44 8.88
N PRO A 10 9.54 2.29 8.86
CA PRO A 10 8.89 0.99 8.89
C PRO A 10 8.10 0.78 10.19
N ASP A 11 8.53 1.37 11.31
CA ASP A 11 7.85 1.24 12.60
C ASP A 11 6.45 1.88 12.56
N GLU A 12 6.35 3.09 12.00
CA GLU A 12 5.06 3.78 11.81
C GLU A 12 4.11 3.00 10.89
N ILE A 13 4.64 2.28 9.89
CA ILE A 13 3.79 1.48 9.01
C ILE A 13 3.32 0.22 9.73
N THR A 14 4.19 -0.44 10.49
CA THR A 14 3.83 -1.66 11.21
C THR A 14 2.73 -1.42 12.25
N GLU A 15 2.67 -0.25 12.88
CA GLU A 15 1.58 0.09 13.81
C GLU A 15 0.19 0.09 13.16
N LEU A 16 0.09 0.19 11.83
CA LEU A 16 -1.17 0.18 11.08
C LEU A 16 -1.68 -1.24 10.79
N TYR A 17 -0.91 -2.28 11.09
CA TYR A 17 -1.25 -3.68 10.77
C TYR A 17 -1.57 -4.47 12.04
N ALA A 18 -2.57 -5.35 11.93
CA ALA A 18 -2.82 -6.38 12.92
C ALA A 18 -1.60 -7.33 13.07
N PRO A 19 -1.44 -8.03 14.21
CA PRO A 19 -0.33 -8.96 14.42
C PRO A 19 -0.18 -10.02 13.31
N GLU A 20 -1.32 -10.44 12.75
CA GLU A 20 -1.40 -11.30 11.58
C GLU A 20 -2.41 -10.69 10.59
N PHE A 21 -2.11 -10.77 9.30
CA PHE A 21 -2.94 -10.16 8.26
C PHE A 21 -2.96 -11.01 6.99
N ILE A 22 -3.92 -10.72 6.13
CA ILE A 22 -4.07 -11.35 4.82
C ILE A 22 -3.97 -10.30 3.72
N ALA A 23 -3.42 -10.69 2.58
CA ALA A 23 -3.44 -9.88 1.37
C ALA A 23 -3.89 -10.74 0.19
N ALA A 24 -4.72 -10.17 -0.68
CA ALA A 24 -5.16 -10.79 -1.92
C ALA A 24 -4.72 -9.94 -3.11
N SER A 25 -4.17 -10.61 -4.12
CA SER A 25 -3.69 -9.97 -5.35
C SER A 25 -3.88 -10.92 -6.54
N PRO A 26 -3.58 -10.49 -7.78
CA PRO A 26 -3.55 -11.41 -8.93
C PRO A 26 -2.57 -12.59 -8.77
N MET A 27 -1.61 -12.50 -7.84
CA MET A 27 -0.70 -13.60 -7.52
C MET A 27 -1.30 -14.62 -6.53
N GLY A 28 -2.52 -14.38 -6.04
CA GLY A 28 -3.22 -15.23 -5.07
C GLY A 28 -3.39 -14.56 -3.70
N VAL A 29 -3.78 -15.39 -2.73
CA VAL A 29 -3.97 -15.00 -1.33
C VAL A 29 -2.72 -15.38 -0.54
N MET A 30 -2.26 -14.48 0.32
CA MET A 30 -1.12 -14.68 1.20
C MET A 30 -1.46 -14.22 2.62
N THR A 31 -0.80 -14.84 3.60
CA THR A 31 -0.82 -14.44 5.00
C THR A 31 0.50 -13.79 5.37
N GLY A 32 0.47 -12.79 6.25
CA GLY A 32 1.66 -12.14 6.78
C GLY A 32 1.59 -12.01 8.30
N LYS A 33 2.77 -11.94 8.93
CA LYS A 33 2.94 -11.59 10.33
C LYS A 33 3.57 -10.22 10.41
N ASN A 34 3.08 -9.39 11.34
CA ASN A 34 3.61 -8.05 11.55
C ASN A 34 4.88 -8.11 12.41
N ASP A 35 5.95 -8.63 11.83
CA ASP A 35 7.25 -8.87 12.48
C ASP A 35 8.40 -8.14 11.77
N ILE A 36 9.62 -8.40 12.24
CA ILE A 36 10.85 -7.79 11.68
C ILE A 36 11.03 -8.15 10.20
N ASP A 37 10.58 -9.32 9.75
CA ASP A 37 10.73 -9.73 8.35
C ASP A 37 9.70 -9.01 7.46
N PHE A 38 8.53 -8.68 7.99
CA PHE A 38 7.60 -7.77 7.32
C PHE A 38 8.17 -6.35 7.17
N GLN A 39 8.83 -5.80 8.20
CA GLN A 39 9.50 -4.49 8.12
C GLN A 39 10.55 -4.45 7.00
N LYS A 40 11.34 -5.52 6.84
CA LYS A 40 12.32 -5.65 5.75
C LYS A 40 11.63 -5.74 4.39
N THR A 41 10.57 -6.54 4.30
CA THR A 41 9.78 -6.71 3.08
C THR A 41 9.16 -5.40 2.62
N LEU A 42 8.62 -4.58 3.54
CA LEU A 42 8.10 -3.25 3.25
C LEU A 42 9.19 -2.35 2.64
N SER A 43 10.35 -2.30 3.28
CA SER A 43 11.48 -1.48 2.83
C SER A 43 11.92 -1.88 1.41
N TYR A 44 12.04 -3.18 1.15
CA TYR A 44 12.34 -3.71 -0.18
C TYR A 44 11.26 -3.37 -1.20
N GLY A 45 9.97 -3.49 -0.84
CA GLY A 45 8.85 -3.14 -1.71
C GLY A 45 8.89 -1.69 -2.18
N TYR A 46 9.19 -0.75 -1.28
CA TYR A 46 9.34 0.66 -1.63
C TYR A 46 10.53 0.92 -2.58
N GLU A 47 11.64 0.19 -2.41
CA GLU A 47 12.73 0.26 -3.38
C GLU A 47 12.32 -0.25 -4.76
N GLN A 48 11.53 -1.32 -4.82
CA GLN A 48 11.01 -1.83 -6.09
C GLN A 48 10.09 -0.80 -6.76
N TYR A 49 9.19 -0.14 -6.01
CA TYR A 49 8.36 0.92 -6.57
C TYR A 49 9.20 2.06 -7.17
N ARG A 50 10.26 2.50 -6.48
CA ARG A 50 11.18 3.52 -7.01
C ARG A 50 11.90 3.05 -8.27
N LYS A 51 12.39 1.81 -8.31
CA LYS A 51 13.06 1.22 -9.49
C LYS A 51 12.13 1.10 -10.70
N MET A 52 10.85 0.82 -10.48
CA MET A 52 9.82 0.80 -11.53
C MET A 52 9.45 2.20 -12.05
N GLY A 53 10.01 3.27 -11.48
CA GLY A 53 9.72 4.65 -11.86
C GLY A 53 8.49 5.23 -11.15
N THR A 54 8.00 4.62 -10.08
CA THR A 54 6.91 5.19 -9.28
C THR A 54 7.39 6.47 -8.61
N ILE A 55 6.71 7.58 -8.89
CA ILE A 55 7.04 8.91 -8.36
C ILE A 55 6.00 9.43 -7.37
N GLY A 56 4.83 8.79 -7.29
CA GLY A 56 3.79 9.19 -6.36
C GLY A 56 2.68 8.16 -6.22
N MET A 57 2.02 8.19 -5.06
CA MET A 57 0.84 7.41 -4.75
C MET A 57 -0.13 8.32 -4.00
N HIS A 58 -1.31 8.56 -4.55
CA HIS A 58 -2.27 9.52 -4.01
C HIS A 58 -3.59 8.84 -3.70
N VAL A 59 -4.09 9.02 -2.47
CA VAL A 59 -5.48 8.68 -2.14
C VAL A 59 -6.39 9.68 -2.82
N CYS A 60 -7.28 9.20 -3.68
CA CYS A 60 -8.26 10.02 -4.38
C CYS A 60 -9.61 10.04 -3.65
N LYS A 61 -10.02 8.91 -3.09
CA LYS A 61 -11.32 8.78 -2.41
C LYS A 61 -11.27 7.65 -1.39
N ILE A 62 -11.99 7.82 -0.29
CA ILE A 62 -12.23 6.79 0.72
C ILE A 62 -13.74 6.64 0.90
N LYS A 63 -14.24 5.40 0.92
CA LYS A 63 -15.58 5.06 1.38
C LYS A 63 -15.47 3.92 2.38
N VAL A 64 -16.06 4.09 3.56
CA VAL A 64 -16.06 3.06 4.61
C VAL A 64 -17.47 2.49 4.71
N TYR A 65 -17.56 1.17 4.68
CA TYR A 65 -18.81 0.43 4.85
C TYR A 65 -18.70 -0.43 6.11
N PRO A 66 -19.55 -0.22 7.13
CA PRO A 66 -19.56 -1.07 8.31
C PRO A 66 -20.06 -2.47 7.93
N ILE A 67 -19.46 -3.50 8.54
CA ILE A 67 -19.97 -4.89 8.49
C ILE A 67 -20.75 -5.16 9.77
N ASP A 68 -20.13 -4.90 10.92
CA ASP A 68 -20.70 -5.04 12.26
C ASP A 68 -20.09 -3.99 13.22
N GLU A 69 -20.24 -4.19 14.53
CA GLU A 69 -19.73 -3.28 15.57
C GLU A 69 -18.20 -3.12 15.55
N TYR A 70 -17.47 -4.16 15.15
CA TYR A 70 -16.01 -4.22 15.23
C TYR A 70 -15.33 -4.21 13.86
N HIS A 71 -16.07 -4.49 12.79
CA HIS A 71 -15.49 -4.65 11.46
C HIS A 71 -16.05 -3.70 10.41
N SER A 72 -15.20 -3.29 9.48
CA SER A 72 -15.55 -2.47 8.34
C SER A 72 -14.70 -2.78 7.12
N VAL A 73 -15.18 -2.38 5.93
CA VAL A 73 -14.38 -2.37 4.71
C VAL A 73 -14.20 -0.94 4.24
N ALA A 74 -12.94 -0.51 4.14
CA ALA A 74 -12.58 0.74 3.48
C ALA A 74 -12.24 0.47 2.02
N HIS A 75 -13.03 1.05 1.11
CA HIS A 75 -12.74 1.15 -0.31
C HIS A 75 -11.92 2.43 -0.53
N VAL A 76 -10.66 2.26 -0.90
CA VAL A 76 -9.73 3.37 -1.11
C VAL A 76 -9.33 3.41 -2.58
N SER A 77 -9.75 4.47 -3.27
CA SER A 77 -9.31 4.75 -4.63
C SER A 77 -7.95 5.44 -4.59
N TRP A 78 -7.01 4.93 -5.37
CA TRP A 78 -5.63 5.40 -5.46
C TRP A 78 -5.29 5.81 -6.88
N ARG A 79 -4.35 6.75 -7.01
CA ARG A 79 -3.64 7.05 -8.25
C ARG A 79 -2.14 6.84 -8.03
N ALA A 80 -1.59 5.85 -8.71
CA ALA A 80 -0.14 5.67 -8.83
C ALA A 80 0.37 6.47 -10.02
N SER A 81 1.43 7.24 -9.80
CA SER A 81 2.08 8.03 -10.84
C SER A 81 3.47 7.47 -11.13
N TYR A 82 3.76 7.28 -12.41
CA TYR A 82 5.01 6.71 -12.91
C TYR A 82 5.70 7.66 -13.89
N GLN A 83 7.02 7.70 -13.82
CA GLN A 83 7.90 8.35 -14.78
C GLN A 83 8.52 7.28 -15.68
N LYS A 84 8.20 7.32 -16.98
CA LYS A 84 8.83 6.44 -17.99
C LYS A 84 10.25 6.90 -18.30
N SER A 85 11.02 6.03 -18.98
CA SER A 85 12.39 6.33 -19.41
C SER A 85 12.48 7.54 -20.37
N ASP A 86 11.43 7.79 -21.16
CA ASP A 86 11.30 8.95 -22.05
C ASP A 86 10.85 10.23 -21.33
N LYS A 87 10.78 10.22 -20.00
CA LYS A 87 10.28 11.30 -19.13
C LYS A 87 8.80 11.66 -19.33
N SER A 88 8.04 10.86 -20.05
CA SER A 88 6.58 10.97 -20.00
C SER A 88 6.05 10.45 -18.66
N ARG A 89 4.88 10.96 -18.25
CA ARG A 89 4.18 10.54 -17.03
C ARG A 89 3.01 9.65 -17.41
N VAL A 90 2.81 8.59 -16.64
CA VAL A 90 1.59 7.77 -16.69
C VAL A 90 0.98 7.71 -15.30
N ASP A 91 -0.32 7.93 -15.24
CA ASP A 91 -1.11 7.74 -14.03
C ASP A 91 -1.99 6.51 -14.20
N ILE A 92 -2.01 5.66 -13.18
CA ILE A 92 -2.84 4.45 -13.13
C ILE A 92 -3.75 4.56 -11.92
N ASP A 93 -5.05 4.54 -12.17
CA ASP A 93 -6.08 4.55 -11.14
C ASP A 93 -6.48 3.12 -10.78
N PHE A 94 -6.58 2.83 -9.49
CA PHE A 94 -6.99 1.52 -8.97
C PHE A 94 -7.67 1.66 -7.60
N GLU A 95 -8.30 0.59 -7.13
CA GLU A 95 -8.94 0.54 -5.81
C GLU A 95 -8.30 -0.56 -4.97
N VAL A 96 -8.09 -0.26 -3.68
CA VAL A 96 -7.71 -1.24 -2.66
C VAL A 96 -8.81 -1.33 -1.62
N HIS A 97 -9.15 -2.55 -1.23
CA HIS A 97 -10.15 -2.84 -0.20
C HIS A 97 -9.43 -3.29 1.07
N TYR A 98 -9.59 -2.53 2.15
CA TYR A 98 -9.02 -2.87 3.45
C TYR A 98 -10.15 -3.35 4.36
N LEU A 99 -10.12 -4.64 4.70
CA LEU A 99 -10.92 -5.19 5.78
C LEU A 99 -10.21 -4.87 7.10
N MET A 100 -10.92 -4.21 8.00
CA MET A 100 -10.45 -3.84 9.34
C MET A 100 -11.42 -4.37 10.37
#